data_AF-A0A423TMP3-F1
#
_entry.id   AF-A0A423TMP3-F1
#
_cell.length_a   1.000
_cell.length_b   1.000
_cell.length_c   1.000
_cell.angle_alpha   90.00
_cell.angle_beta   90.00
_cell.angle_gamma   90.00
#
_symmetry.space_group_name_H-M   'P 1'
#
loop_
_entity.id
_entity.type
_entity.pdbx_description
1 polymer ?
#
loop_
_entity_poly.entity_id
_entity_poly.type
_entity_poly.pdbx_seq_one_letter_code
_entity_poly.pdbx_strand_id
1 'polypeptide(L)'
;MRHSCVPLPRLARRGCDRLLRPGDRRRRLDGVPEAAQAPCEGGLLPHEMRVDLTDYEGNATWAKYGLFHLGDASTKYRLQVGRYNGTAGDGFGGGRHNGHPFTTHDNDNDAADANCAARYRGAWWYDKCHISNLNGFSYEGEHETYADGIEWQPWRGYRYSLKTAAMMIRPAF
;
A
#
# COMPACT_ATOMS: atom_id res chain seq x y z
N MET A 1 37.43 17.71 27.97
CA MET A 1 36.05 18.17 27.68
C MET A 1 35.15 16.94 27.70
N ARG A 2 34.36 16.77 28.77
CA ARG A 2 33.40 15.66 28.92
C ARG A 2 32.02 16.31 29.06
N HIS A 3 31.12 15.97 28.15
CA HIS A 3 29.73 16.41 28.18
C HIS A 3 28.98 15.63 29.27
N SER A 4 28.36 16.34 30.22
CA SER A 4 27.43 15.76 31.19
C SER A 4 26.08 15.50 30.52
N CYS A 5 25.63 14.25 30.55
CA CYS A 5 24.23 13.90 30.31
C CYS A 5 23.39 14.26 31.55
N VAL A 6 22.30 15.00 31.34
CA VAL A 6 21.25 15.21 32.34
C VAL A 6 20.23 14.06 32.22
N PRO A 7 19.84 13.37 33.31
CA PRO A 7 18.78 12.38 33.26
C PRO A 7 17.39 13.05 33.23
N LEU A 8 16.52 12.63 32.31
CA LEU A 8 15.09 12.98 32.33
C LEU A 8 14.35 12.21 33.45
N PRO A 9 13.33 12.81 34.09
CA PRO A 9 12.62 12.20 35.20
C PRO A 9 11.69 11.07 34.74
N ARG A 10 11.73 9.98 35.51
CA ARG A 10 10.83 8.82 35.41
C ARG A 10 9.41 9.25 35.78
N LEU A 11 8.48 9.27 34.82
CA LEU A 11 7.06 9.31 35.18
C LEU A 11 6.59 7.93 35.66
N ALA A 12 5.94 8.00 36.81
CA ALA A 12 5.50 6.89 37.64
C ALA A 12 4.54 5.94 36.91
N ARG A 13 4.86 4.65 36.94
CA ARG A 13 3.89 3.56 36.79
C ARG A 13 2.96 3.60 38.00
N ARG A 14 1.76 4.12 37.84
CA ARG A 14 0.71 4.04 38.86
C ARG A 14 -0.07 2.74 38.68
N GLY A 15 0.10 1.83 39.65
CA GLY A 15 -1.00 1.11 40.30
C GLY A 15 -1.63 -0.06 39.55
N CYS A 16 -0.98 -1.23 39.60
CA CYS A 16 -1.68 -2.52 39.62
C CYS A 16 -1.15 -3.32 40.81
N ASP A 17 -1.59 -2.96 42.02
CA ASP A 17 -1.49 -3.82 43.19
C ASP A 17 -2.72 -3.58 44.07
N ARG A 18 -3.78 -4.36 43.82
CA ARG A 18 -4.89 -4.50 44.76
C ARG A 18 -4.90 -5.94 45.24
N LEU A 19 -4.43 -6.09 46.48
CA LEU A 19 -4.39 -7.30 47.29
C LEU A 19 -5.70 -8.11 47.14
N LEU A 20 -5.60 -9.32 46.58
CA LEU A 20 -6.65 -10.34 46.73
C LEU A 20 -6.49 -10.98 48.12
N ARG A 21 -7.46 -10.76 49.00
CA ARG A 21 -7.58 -11.54 50.24
C ARG A 21 -8.24 -12.89 49.93
N PRO A 22 -7.81 -14.01 50.53
CA PRO A 22 -8.43 -15.31 50.29
C PRO A 22 -9.78 -15.40 51.01
N GLY A 23 -10.86 -15.73 50.29
CA GLY A 23 -12.08 -16.24 50.95
C GLY A 23 -13.46 -15.83 50.44
N ASP A 24 -13.63 -15.11 49.33
CA ASP A 24 -14.99 -14.71 48.91
C ASP A 24 -15.54 -15.57 47.74
N ARG A 25 -16.62 -16.30 48.04
CA ARG A 25 -17.31 -17.22 47.13
C ARG A 25 -18.34 -16.46 46.30
N ARG A 26 -18.23 -16.60 44.98
CA ARG A 26 -19.31 -16.51 43.96
C ARG A 26 -20.26 -15.31 44.12
N ARG A 27 -20.01 -14.26 43.33
CA ARG A 27 -21.09 -13.49 42.72
C ARG A 27 -20.92 -13.50 41.21
N ARG A 28 -21.89 -14.09 40.50
CA ARG A 28 -22.16 -13.78 39.10
C ARG A 28 -22.40 -12.28 39.02
N LEU A 29 -21.62 -11.58 38.22
CA LEU A 29 -21.98 -10.24 37.76
C LEU A 29 -22.40 -10.39 36.31
N ASP A 30 -23.70 -10.53 36.12
CA ASP A 30 -24.37 -10.21 34.88
C ASP A 30 -24.18 -8.70 34.62
N GLY A 31 -23.78 -8.31 33.41
CA GLY A 31 -23.84 -6.92 32.95
C GLY A 31 -22.57 -6.08 33.09
N VAL A 32 -21.43 -6.54 32.57
CA VAL A 32 -20.34 -5.63 32.18
C VAL A 32 -20.60 -5.17 30.74
N PRO A 33 -20.70 -3.87 30.44
CA PRO A 33 -20.83 -3.40 29.07
C PRO A 33 -19.59 -3.79 28.28
N GLU A 34 -19.83 -4.44 27.13
CA GLU A 34 -18.86 -4.88 26.13
C GLU A 34 -18.24 -3.66 25.42
N ALA A 35 -17.54 -2.83 26.18
CA ALA A 35 -16.86 -1.63 25.71
C ALA A 35 -15.59 -1.39 26.54
N ALA A 36 -14.78 -2.44 26.74
CA ALA A 36 -13.45 -2.32 27.31
C ALA A 36 -12.49 -3.48 26.94
N GLN A 37 -12.78 -4.23 25.88
CA GLN A 37 -11.77 -5.03 25.18
C GLN A 37 -11.66 -4.51 23.75
N ALA A 38 -10.94 -3.42 23.56
CA ALA A 38 -10.23 -3.25 22.30
C ALA A 38 -9.16 -4.36 22.32
N PRO A 39 -9.24 -5.37 21.45
CA PRO A 39 -8.19 -6.35 21.40
C PRO A 39 -6.93 -5.61 20.94
N CYS A 40 -5.77 -5.96 21.49
CA CYS A 40 -4.50 -5.67 20.85
C CYS A 40 -4.37 -6.55 19.58
N GLU A 41 -5.36 -6.51 18.69
CA GLU A 41 -5.18 -6.97 17.33
C GLU A 41 -4.26 -5.95 16.69
N GLY A 42 -3.17 -6.42 16.10
CA GLY A 42 -2.15 -5.58 15.49
C GLY A 42 -2.77 -4.64 14.48
N GLY A 43 -3.08 -3.42 14.92
CA GLY A 43 -3.44 -2.34 14.02
C GLY A 43 -2.27 -2.18 13.07
N LEU A 44 -2.48 -2.53 11.80
CA LEU A 44 -1.50 -2.30 10.75
C LEU A 44 -1.06 -0.85 10.89
N LEU A 45 0.20 -0.64 11.29
CA LEU A 45 0.79 0.68 11.19
C LEU A 45 0.58 1.12 9.74
N PRO A 46 0.08 2.33 9.49
CA PRO A 46 -0.11 2.80 8.13
C PRO A 46 1.24 2.68 7.42
N HIS A 47 1.28 2.05 6.27
CA HIS A 47 2.48 2.03 5.44
C HIS A 47 2.32 3.09 4.36
N GLU A 48 3.43 3.70 3.96
CA GLU A 48 3.49 4.52 2.76
C GLU A 48 4.28 3.79 1.68
N MET A 49 3.89 4.04 0.43
CA MET A 49 4.56 3.48 -0.74
C MET A 49 5.27 4.60 -1.49
N ARG A 50 6.50 4.31 -1.94
CA ARG A 50 7.26 5.11 -2.89
C ARG A 50 7.48 4.31 -4.17
N VAL A 51 7.36 4.99 -5.29
CA VAL A 51 7.65 4.48 -6.62
C VAL A 51 8.73 5.36 -7.22
N ASP A 52 9.89 4.78 -7.52
CA ASP A 52 10.96 5.45 -8.24
C ASP A 52 11.03 4.90 -9.66
N LEU A 53 11.11 5.80 -10.64
CA LEU A 53 11.02 5.49 -12.07
C LEU A 53 12.19 6.13 -12.83
N THR A 54 12.76 5.41 -13.80
CA THR A 54 13.75 5.96 -14.73
C THR A 54 13.45 5.59 -16.18
N ASP A 55 13.80 6.48 -17.10
CA ASP A 55 13.73 6.23 -18.53
C ASP A 55 15.12 5.88 -19.12
N TYR A 56 15.16 5.56 -20.41
CA TYR A 56 16.41 5.22 -21.08
C TYR A 56 17.28 6.45 -21.40
N GLU A 57 16.75 7.67 -21.32
CA GLU A 57 17.51 8.90 -21.49
C GLU A 57 18.20 9.37 -20.19
N GLY A 58 17.97 8.67 -19.08
CA GLY A 58 18.59 8.95 -17.80
C GLY A 58 17.83 9.96 -16.93
N ASN A 59 16.59 10.31 -17.30
CA ASN A 59 15.73 11.09 -16.42
C ASN A 59 15.12 10.18 -15.35
N ALA A 60 14.86 10.77 -14.19
CA ALA A 60 14.25 10.09 -13.06
C ALA A 60 13.08 10.88 -12.52
N THR A 61 12.05 10.18 -12.06
CA THR A 61 10.91 10.76 -11.38
C THR A 61 10.41 9.83 -10.28
N TRP A 62 9.50 10.33 -9.44
CA TRP A 62 8.99 9.55 -8.32
C TRP A 62 7.53 9.89 -8.00
N ALA A 63 6.84 8.90 -7.42
CA ALA A 63 5.52 9.03 -6.83
C ALA A 63 5.53 8.48 -5.40
N LYS A 64 4.76 9.09 -4.52
CA LYS A 64 4.59 8.69 -3.13
C LYS A 64 3.11 8.67 -2.78
N TYR A 65 2.69 7.66 -2.05
CA TYR A 65 1.33 7.50 -1.54
C TYR A 65 1.38 7.38 -0.02
N GLY A 66 0.69 8.30 0.67
CA GLY A 66 0.71 8.37 2.14
C GLY A 66 0.01 7.23 2.88
N LEU A 67 -0.68 6.37 2.14
CA LEU A 67 -1.21 5.09 2.60
C LEU A 67 -0.95 4.06 1.50
N PHE A 68 -0.57 2.86 1.90
CA PHE A 68 -0.50 1.68 1.07
C PHE A 68 -0.99 0.50 1.90
N HIS A 69 -2.02 -0.17 1.42
CA HIS A 69 -2.57 -1.37 2.03
C HIS A 69 -3.08 -2.30 0.94
N LEU A 70 -2.87 -3.59 1.15
CA LEU A 70 -3.43 -4.65 0.33
C LEU A 70 -4.39 -5.46 1.19
N GLY A 71 -5.58 -5.71 0.68
CA GLY A 71 -6.47 -6.69 1.26
C GLY A 71 -5.89 -8.11 1.14
N ASP A 72 -6.52 -9.07 1.80
CA ASP A 72 -6.12 -10.47 1.71
C ASP A 72 -6.67 -11.16 0.45
N ALA A 73 -6.44 -12.47 0.34
CA ALA A 73 -6.94 -13.29 -0.76
C ALA A 73 -8.48 -13.28 -0.90
N SER A 74 -9.24 -13.13 0.20
CA SER A 74 -10.71 -13.07 0.16
C SER A 74 -11.22 -11.82 -0.55
N THR A 75 -10.45 -10.73 -0.45
CA THR A 75 -10.70 -9.48 -1.16
C THR A 75 -9.94 -9.38 -2.48
N LYS A 76 -9.27 -10.46 -2.91
CA LYS A 76 -8.45 -10.54 -4.12
C LYS A 76 -7.33 -9.50 -4.13
N TYR A 77 -6.67 -9.32 -2.99
CA TYR A 77 -5.54 -8.39 -2.81
C TYR A 77 -5.87 -6.94 -3.19
N ARG A 78 -7.09 -6.49 -2.88
CA ARG A 78 -7.57 -5.15 -3.25
C ARG A 78 -6.60 -4.06 -2.80
N LEU A 79 -6.22 -3.19 -3.73
CA LEU A 79 -5.32 -2.07 -3.46
C LEU A 79 -6.06 -0.94 -2.72
N GLN A 80 -5.40 -0.37 -1.73
CA GLN A 80 -5.76 0.92 -1.16
C GLN A 80 -4.52 1.81 -1.14
N VAL A 81 -4.62 2.97 -1.79
CA VAL A 81 -3.60 4.02 -1.75
C VAL A 81 -4.17 5.32 -1.22
N GLY A 82 -3.34 6.03 -0.47
CA GLY A 82 -3.67 7.32 0.11
C GLY A 82 -3.35 8.49 -0.81
N ARG A 83 -3.24 9.67 -0.21
CA ARG A 83 -2.91 10.91 -0.92
C ARG A 83 -1.58 10.78 -1.68
N TYR A 84 -1.63 11.10 -2.97
CA TYR A 84 -0.48 11.21 -3.86
C TYR A 84 0.37 12.46 -3.55
N ASN A 85 1.69 12.32 -3.69
CA ASN A 85 2.68 13.38 -3.79
C ASN A 85 3.83 12.91 -4.70
N GLY A 86 4.41 13.79 -5.51
CA GLY A 86 5.55 13.43 -6.36
C GLY A 86 5.62 14.23 -7.65
N THR A 87 6.62 13.90 -8.46
CA THR A 87 6.89 14.53 -9.77
C THR A 87 6.50 13.65 -10.95
N ALA A 88 6.11 12.39 -10.72
CA ALA A 88 5.80 11.42 -11.78
C ALA A 88 4.38 11.59 -12.35
N GLY A 89 3.54 12.39 -11.70
CA GLY A 89 2.09 12.33 -11.88
C GLY A 89 1.48 11.11 -11.18
N ASP A 90 0.17 11.17 -10.91
CA ASP A 90 -0.54 10.17 -10.12
C ASP A 90 -0.89 8.93 -10.96
N GLY A 91 -0.07 7.88 -10.87
CA GLY A 91 -0.23 6.63 -11.61
C GLY A 91 -1.08 5.56 -10.92
N PHE A 92 -1.54 5.77 -9.69
CA PHE A 92 -2.47 4.85 -8.99
C PHE A 92 -3.84 5.50 -8.68
N GLY A 93 -3.93 6.82 -8.81
CA GLY A 93 -5.14 7.60 -8.55
C GLY A 93 -6.15 7.59 -9.69
N GLY A 94 -7.10 8.53 -9.63
CA GLY A 94 -8.13 8.72 -10.66
C GLY A 94 -9.14 7.58 -10.78
N GLY A 95 -9.27 6.71 -9.78
CA GLY A 95 -10.20 5.56 -9.79
C GLY A 95 -9.78 4.40 -10.66
N ARG A 96 -8.55 4.42 -11.21
CA ARG A 96 -8.04 3.43 -12.16
C ARG A 96 -7.35 2.23 -11.52
N HIS A 97 -6.85 2.39 -10.30
CA HIS A 97 -6.15 1.33 -9.57
C HIS A 97 -6.58 1.29 -8.10
N ASN A 98 -6.67 2.45 -7.44
CA ASN A 98 -7.13 2.52 -6.06
C ASN A 98 -8.52 1.89 -5.89
N GLY A 99 -8.63 0.92 -4.99
CA GLY A 99 -9.86 0.20 -4.71
C GLY A 99 -10.12 -1.00 -5.61
N HIS A 100 -9.27 -1.30 -6.61
CA HIS A 100 -9.49 -2.45 -7.51
C HIS A 100 -8.79 -3.72 -6.99
N PRO A 101 -9.38 -4.91 -7.26
CA PRO A 101 -8.73 -6.19 -6.98
C PRO A 101 -7.55 -6.43 -7.93
N PHE A 102 -6.70 -7.38 -7.57
CA PHE A 102 -5.56 -7.78 -8.40
C PHE A 102 -6.01 -8.78 -9.48
N THR A 103 -5.60 -8.55 -10.72
CA THR A 103 -5.95 -9.36 -11.88
C THR A 103 -4.70 -9.95 -12.53
N THR A 104 -4.79 -11.22 -12.93
CA THR A 104 -3.75 -11.96 -13.67
C THR A 104 -4.34 -12.56 -14.94
N HIS A 105 -3.48 -13.02 -15.86
CA HIS A 105 -3.92 -13.60 -17.14
C HIS A 105 -4.88 -14.80 -16.99
N ASP A 106 -4.79 -15.51 -15.86
CA ASP A 106 -5.55 -16.72 -15.51
C ASP A 106 -6.62 -16.47 -14.44
N ASN A 107 -6.75 -15.24 -13.92
CA ASN A 107 -7.75 -14.88 -12.90
C ASN A 107 -8.24 -13.44 -13.13
N ASP A 108 -9.35 -13.32 -13.86
CA ASP A 108 -9.95 -12.05 -14.24
C ASP A 108 -10.79 -11.46 -13.10
N ASN A 109 -10.33 -10.33 -12.56
CA ASN A 109 -10.98 -9.59 -11.50
C ASN A 109 -11.19 -8.11 -11.86
N ASP A 110 -10.84 -7.72 -13.09
CA ASP A 110 -10.92 -6.33 -13.51
C ASP A 110 -12.35 -5.94 -13.90
N ALA A 111 -12.56 -4.67 -14.22
CA ALA A 111 -13.88 -4.15 -14.54
C ALA A 111 -14.16 -4.12 -16.06
N ALA A 112 -13.19 -4.53 -16.89
CA ALA A 112 -13.33 -4.48 -18.34
C ALA A 112 -14.14 -5.67 -18.88
N ASP A 113 -14.62 -5.56 -20.12
CA ASP A 113 -15.33 -6.66 -20.79
C ASP A 113 -14.38 -7.77 -21.25
N ALA A 114 -13.07 -7.51 -21.27
CA ALA A 114 -12.02 -8.45 -21.65
C ALA A 114 -10.87 -8.33 -20.66
N ASN A 115 -10.22 -9.46 -20.36
CA ASN A 115 -9.15 -9.55 -19.37
C ASN A 115 -7.99 -8.59 -19.69
N CYS A 116 -7.82 -7.58 -18.83
CA CYS A 116 -6.78 -6.56 -18.95
C CYS A 116 -5.38 -7.15 -18.81
N ALA A 117 -5.18 -8.12 -17.91
CA ALA A 117 -3.89 -8.76 -17.69
C ALA A 117 -3.40 -9.52 -18.92
N ALA A 118 -4.31 -10.21 -19.63
CA ALA A 118 -3.99 -10.87 -20.88
C ALA A 118 -3.65 -9.87 -22.00
N ARG A 119 -4.39 -8.76 -22.08
CA ARG A 119 -4.21 -7.73 -23.12
C ARG A 119 -2.94 -6.90 -22.94
N TYR A 120 -2.65 -6.49 -21.71
CA TYR A 120 -1.55 -5.58 -21.36
C TYR A 120 -0.34 -6.30 -20.74
N ARG A 121 -0.31 -7.63 -20.87
CA ARG A 121 0.85 -8.49 -20.58
C ARG A 121 1.44 -8.28 -19.19
N GLY A 122 0.58 -8.10 -18.20
CA GLY A 122 0.99 -7.84 -16.83
C GLY A 122 -0.03 -8.34 -15.81
N ALA A 123 0.36 -8.28 -14.55
CA ALA A 123 -0.52 -8.56 -13.43
C ALA A 123 -0.59 -7.32 -12.55
N TRP A 124 -1.79 -6.78 -12.36
CA TRP A 124 -1.97 -5.46 -11.75
C TRP A 124 -3.35 -5.28 -11.15
N TRP A 125 -3.53 -4.18 -10.42
CA TRP A 125 -4.86 -3.73 -9.97
C TRP A 125 -5.57 -2.99 -11.10
N TYR A 126 -6.05 -3.74 -12.09
CA TYR A 126 -6.69 -3.18 -13.29
C TYR A 126 -8.14 -2.75 -13.02
N ASP A 127 -8.55 -1.64 -13.64
CA ASP A 127 -9.93 -1.18 -13.80
C ASP A 127 -10.39 -1.43 -15.25
N LYS A 128 -10.34 -0.41 -16.12
CA LYS A 128 -10.64 -0.50 -17.56
C LYS A 128 -9.63 0.28 -18.43
N CYS A 129 -8.37 -0.09 -18.53
CA CYS A 129 -7.65 -1.12 -17.77
C CYS A 129 -6.65 -0.49 -16.79
N HIS A 130 -5.81 0.43 -17.27
CA HIS A 130 -4.81 1.06 -16.42
C HIS A 130 -4.43 2.46 -16.87
N ILE A 131 -3.75 3.18 -15.98
CA ILE A 131 -2.92 4.36 -16.26
C ILE A 131 -1.44 4.10 -15.91
N SER A 132 -1.13 3.04 -15.17
CA SER A 132 0.22 2.52 -14.94
C SER A 132 0.25 1.00 -15.09
N ASN A 133 1.37 0.45 -15.59
CA ASN A 133 1.52 -0.98 -15.82
C ASN A 133 2.95 -1.44 -15.50
N LEU A 134 3.38 -1.30 -14.24
CA LEU A 134 4.78 -1.57 -13.88
C LEU A 134 5.20 -3.04 -14.01
N ASN A 135 4.23 -3.95 -14.12
CA ASN A 135 4.42 -5.38 -14.34
C ASN A 135 4.16 -5.80 -15.80
N GLY A 136 4.15 -4.86 -16.74
CA GLY A 136 3.97 -5.14 -18.17
C GLY A 136 5.21 -5.71 -18.85
N PHE A 137 5.15 -5.83 -20.17
CA PHE A 137 6.26 -6.35 -20.98
C PHE A 137 7.45 -5.38 -20.98
N SER A 138 8.67 -5.91 -20.87
CA SER A 138 9.88 -5.08 -20.89
C SER A 138 10.25 -4.75 -22.34
N TYR A 139 10.07 -3.49 -22.74
CA TYR A 139 10.62 -2.94 -23.98
C TYR A 139 11.76 -1.96 -23.63
N GLU A 140 12.58 -1.60 -24.61
CA GLU A 140 13.66 -0.63 -24.45
C GLU A 140 13.22 0.77 -24.88
N GLY A 141 12.42 1.44 -24.04
CA GLY A 141 11.95 2.80 -24.30
C GLY A 141 10.72 2.83 -25.21
N GLU A 142 10.76 3.62 -26.28
CA GLU A 142 9.64 3.75 -27.22
C GLU A 142 9.29 2.40 -27.86
N HIS A 143 7.99 2.12 -27.99
CA HIS A 143 7.50 0.91 -28.65
C HIS A 143 6.19 1.16 -29.42
N GLU A 144 5.92 0.31 -30.42
CA GLU A 144 4.80 0.50 -31.36
C GLU A 144 3.45 0.05 -30.78
N THR A 145 3.47 -0.94 -29.89
CA THR A 145 2.27 -1.52 -29.29
C THR A 145 1.64 -0.56 -28.28
N TYR A 146 0.36 -0.76 -27.99
CA TYR A 146 -0.37 0.15 -27.12
C TYR A 146 -0.39 -0.37 -25.68
N ALA A 147 0.34 0.33 -24.81
CA ALA A 147 0.26 0.27 -23.35
C ALA A 147 0.57 -1.08 -22.70
N ASP A 148 1.13 -2.05 -23.42
CA ASP A 148 1.47 -3.39 -22.89
C ASP A 148 2.88 -3.46 -22.30
N GLY A 149 3.58 -2.32 -22.20
CA GLY A 149 4.92 -2.20 -21.62
C GLY A 149 4.93 -1.88 -20.12
N ILE A 150 6.12 -1.57 -19.59
CA ILE A 150 6.32 -1.00 -18.23
C ILE A 150 5.94 0.48 -18.27
N GLU A 151 4.64 0.77 -18.21
CA GLU A 151 4.13 2.12 -18.48
C GLU A 151 3.86 2.94 -17.20
N TRP A 152 4.08 4.24 -17.30
CA TRP A 152 3.55 5.26 -16.39
C TRP A 152 2.99 6.42 -17.19
N GLN A 153 1.69 6.35 -17.51
CA GLN A 153 1.05 7.29 -18.44
C GLN A 153 1.22 8.76 -18.06
N PRO A 154 1.10 9.16 -16.79
CA PRO A 154 1.27 10.57 -16.42
C PRO A 154 2.65 11.16 -16.72
N TRP A 155 3.66 10.32 -16.96
CA TRP A 155 5.04 10.76 -17.22
C TRP A 155 5.48 10.54 -18.67
N ARG A 156 5.39 9.32 -19.20
CA ARG A 156 5.91 8.96 -20.54
C ARG A 156 4.85 8.47 -21.52
N GLY A 157 3.57 8.49 -21.13
CA GLY A 157 2.47 8.03 -21.98
C GLY A 157 2.29 6.51 -21.98
N TYR A 158 1.74 5.99 -23.08
CA TYR A 158 1.37 4.57 -23.25
C TYR A 158 2.22 3.82 -24.28
N ARG A 159 3.28 4.45 -24.79
CA ARG A 159 4.15 3.91 -25.84
C ARG A 159 5.61 4.02 -25.45
N TYR A 160 5.89 4.03 -24.15
CA TYR A 160 7.24 4.14 -23.64
C TYR A 160 7.39 3.27 -22.39
N SER A 161 8.12 2.16 -22.57
CA SER A 161 8.44 1.24 -21.49
C SER A 161 9.63 1.76 -20.69
N LEU A 162 9.43 1.93 -19.40
CA LEU A 162 10.43 2.47 -18.49
C LEU A 162 11.62 1.52 -18.33
N LYS A 163 12.81 2.09 -18.13
CA LYS A 163 14.04 1.33 -17.91
C LYS A 163 14.04 0.67 -16.53
N THR A 164 13.65 1.43 -15.51
CA THR A 164 13.47 0.90 -14.17
C THR A 164 12.19 1.42 -13.53
N ALA A 165 11.54 0.54 -12.78
CA ALA A 165 10.45 0.88 -11.89
C ALA A 165 10.64 0.11 -10.58
N ALA A 166 10.67 0.83 -9.45
CA ALA A 166 10.85 0.24 -8.14
C ALA A 166 9.75 0.70 -7.19
N MET A 167 8.94 -0.25 -6.70
CA MET A 167 7.98 -0.01 -5.62
C MET A 167 8.61 -0.38 -4.28
N MET A 168 8.56 0.53 -3.33
CA MET A 168 9.15 0.38 -2.00
C MET A 168 8.15 0.82 -0.94
N ILE A 169 8.14 0.14 0.20
CA ILE A 169 7.17 0.37 1.27
C ILE A 169 7.92 0.65 2.57
N ARG A 170 7.41 1.58 3.38
CA ARG A 170 7.89 1.78 4.75
C ARG A 170 6.75 2.15 5.71
N PRO A 171 6.90 1.93 7.03
CA PRO A 171 5.94 2.43 8.00
C PRO A 171 5.85 3.97 7.96
N ALA A 172 4.62 4.49 8.08
CA ALA A 172 4.33 5.90 8.32
C ALA A 172 4.19 6.10 9.84
N PHE A 173 5.03 6.97 10.41
CA PHE A 173 5.08 7.27 11.84
C PHE A 173 4.43 8.62 12.13
#